data_AF-A0A929XG25-F1
#
_entry.id   AF-A0A929XG25-F1
#
_cell.length_a   1.000
_cell.length_b   1.000
_cell.length_c   1.000
_cell.angle_alpha   90.00
_cell.angle_beta   90.00
_cell.angle_gamma   90.00
#
_symmetry.space_group_name_H-M   'P 1'
#
loop_
_entity.id
_entity.type
_entity.pdbx_description
1 polymer ?
#
loop_
_entity_poly.entity_id
_entity_poly.type
_entity_poly.pdbx_seq_one_letter_code
_entity_poly.pdbx_strand_id
1 'polypeptide(L)'
;MRESLGLNISHNFIRYAKIQNNGNKIIAKALGVKVYDGNPKAVINQIIQETKSEKAIINTNTINEEYYYSRIYTNKKINEQDINFEFSEYCIQNNICNDEIIGRYIFDKHNNQRKAIYIYNYANSLYNVYKRFEDPSIINKITPIATSLPNLIENQKDKNIVIINLEEVITLTTIINGQIDGVAKLNHEMHEIFQKLMHKESKFVKLYESIKNTTINIDNNQSKDEKNNERLNLII
;
A
#
# COMPACT_ATOMS: atom_id res chain seq x y z
N MET A 1 -23.63 -14.48 3.48
CA MET A 1 -22.15 -14.47 3.54
C MET A 1 -21.68 -13.26 2.76
N ARG A 2 -20.76 -12.46 3.29
CA ARG A 2 -20.23 -11.28 2.60
C ARG A 2 -18.88 -11.64 1.97
N GLU A 3 -18.77 -11.39 0.67
CA GLU A 3 -17.52 -11.54 -0.08
C GLU A 3 -16.93 -10.15 -0.33
N SER A 4 -15.61 -10.06 -0.28
CA SER A 4 -14.87 -8.86 -0.64
C SER A 4 -13.68 -9.19 -1.51
N LEU A 5 -13.43 -8.36 -2.52
CA LEU A 5 -12.23 -8.39 -3.33
C LEU A 5 -11.35 -7.20 -2.92
N GLY A 6 -10.18 -7.51 -2.35
CA GLY A 6 -9.13 -6.54 -2.12
C GLY A 6 -8.21 -6.44 -3.34
N LEU A 7 -7.92 -5.22 -3.78
CA LEU A 7 -6.98 -4.90 -4.84
C LEU A 7 -5.86 -4.03 -4.27
N ASN A 8 -4.61 -4.50 -4.31
CA ASN A 8 -3.44 -3.64 -4.13
C ASN A 8 -2.89 -3.29 -5.52
N ILE A 9 -3.10 -2.05 -5.94
CA ILE A 9 -2.74 -1.51 -7.24
C ILE A 9 -1.52 -0.60 -7.09
N SER A 10 -0.45 -1.00 -7.77
CA SER A 10 0.81 -0.28 -8.00
C SER A 10 0.91 0.14 -9.47
N HIS A 11 2.00 0.76 -9.93
CA HIS A 11 2.19 1.23 -11.31
C HIS A 11 2.01 0.11 -12.34
N ASN A 12 2.60 -1.06 -12.10
CA ASN A 12 2.60 -2.18 -13.04
C ASN A 12 2.13 -3.52 -12.46
N PHE A 13 1.74 -3.56 -11.19
CA PHE A 13 1.20 -4.76 -10.55
C PHE A 13 -0.15 -4.51 -9.92
N ILE A 14 -1.02 -5.52 -10.02
CA ILE A 14 -2.24 -5.63 -9.21
C ILE A 14 -2.16 -6.94 -8.44
N ARG A 15 -1.96 -6.86 -7.12
CA ARG A 15 -2.12 -7.99 -6.21
C ARG A 15 -3.56 -8.03 -5.76
N TYR A 16 -4.19 -9.19 -5.77
CA TYR A 16 -5.60 -9.30 -5.42
C TYR A 16 -5.88 -10.49 -4.53
N ALA A 17 -6.89 -10.34 -3.67
CA ALA A 17 -7.40 -11.40 -2.81
C ALA A 17 -8.92 -11.28 -2.68
N LYS A 18 -9.65 -12.32 -3.11
CA LYS A 18 -11.06 -12.49 -2.81
C LYS A 18 -11.18 -13.25 -1.50
N ILE A 19 -11.81 -12.61 -0.51
CA ILE A 19 -12.06 -13.19 0.81
C ILE A 19 -13.54 -13.39 1.05
N GLN A 20 -13.88 -14.45 1.76
CA GLN A 20 -15.21 -14.72 2.26
C GLN A 20 -15.17 -14.78 3.79
N ASN A 21 -16.03 -13.98 4.44
CA ASN A 21 -16.20 -14.04 5.89
C ASN A 21 -17.48 -14.81 6.25
N ASN A 22 -17.30 -15.89 7.00
CA ASN A 22 -18.39 -16.74 7.50
C ASN A 22 -18.70 -16.52 8.99
N GLY A 23 -18.27 -15.39 9.56
CA GLY A 23 -18.41 -15.04 10.97
C GLY A 23 -17.14 -15.34 11.76
N ASN A 24 -16.79 -16.63 11.88
CA ASN A 24 -15.65 -17.07 12.71
C ASN A 24 -14.36 -17.32 11.92
N LYS A 25 -14.43 -17.34 10.59
CA LYS A 25 -13.28 -17.64 9.73
C LYS A 25 -13.30 -16.79 8.48
N ILE A 26 -12.13 -16.25 8.15
CA ILE A 26 -11.85 -15.61 6.86
C ILE A 26 -11.23 -16.68 5.96
N ILE A 27 -11.80 -16.87 4.78
CA ILE A 27 -11.34 -17.84 3.79
C ILE A 27 -10.95 -17.10 2.52
N ALA A 28 -9.71 -17.30 2.05
CA ALA A 28 -9.30 -16.85 0.73
C ALA A 28 -9.91 -17.75 -0.34
N LYS A 29 -10.69 -17.16 -1.25
CA LYS A 29 -11.33 -17.83 -2.39
C LYS A 29 -10.54 -17.73 -3.68
N ALA A 30 -9.83 -16.62 -3.85
CA ALA A 30 -8.89 -16.41 -4.94
C ALA A 30 -7.79 -15.48 -4.45
N LEU A 31 -6.57 -15.70 -4.92
CA LEU A 31 -5.43 -14.82 -4.68
C LEU A 31 -4.54 -14.85 -5.92
N GLY A 32 -3.89 -13.74 -6.22
CA GLY A 32 -2.98 -13.69 -7.35
C GLY A 32 -2.34 -12.32 -7.56
N VAL A 33 -1.51 -12.26 -8.59
CA VAL A 33 -0.85 -11.05 -9.06
C VAL A 33 -1.02 -10.97 -10.56
N LYS A 34 -1.47 -9.82 -11.06
CA LYS A 34 -1.43 -9.48 -12.49
C LYS A 34 -0.35 -8.43 -12.71
N VAL A 35 0.51 -8.69 -13.68
CA VAL A 35 1.51 -7.75 -14.17
C VAL A 35 0.98 -7.15 -15.45
N TYR A 36 1.15 -5.85 -15.64
CA TYR A 36 0.62 -5.18 -16.82
C TYR A 36 1.48 -4.03 -17.31
N ASP A 37 1.36 -3.75 -18.60
CA ASP A 37 1.85 -2.55 -19.27
C ASP A 37 0.66 -1.60 -19.49
N GLY A 38 0.78 -0.33 -19.10
CA GLY A 38 -0.20 0.70 -19.44
C GLY A 38 -1.45 0.74 -18.54
N ASN A 39 -2.63 0.45 -19.10
CA ASN A 39 -3.92 0.81 -18.49
C ASN A 39 -4.43 -0.25 -17.48
N PRO A 40 -4.56 0.07 -16.18
CA PRO A 40 -5.02 -0.88 -15.17
C PRO A 40 -6.51 -1.27 -15.30
N LYS A 41 -7.34 -0.49 -16.01
CA LYS A 41 -8.80 -0.73 -16.10
C LYS A 41 -9.15 -2.12 -16.61
N ALA A 42 -8.58 -2.50 -17.75
CA ALA A 42 -8.85 -3.79 -18.38
C ALA A 42 -8.42 -4.95 -17.48
N VAL A 43 -7.29 -4.79 -16.78
CA VAL A 43 -6.74 -5.79 -15.86
C VAL A 43 -7.61 -5.95 -14.62
N ILE A 44 -8.12 -4.85 -14.05
CA ILE A 44 -9.04 -4.88 -12.91
C ILE A 44 -10.32 -5.60 -13.29
N ASN A 45 -10.91 -5.29 -14.44
CA ASN A 45 -12.10 -5.97 -14.93
C ASN A 45 -11.88 -7.45 -15.16
N GLN A 46 -10.74 -7.83 -15.75
CA GLN A 46 -10.36 -9.22 -15.89
C GLN A 46 -10.28 -9.92 -14.52
N ILE A 47 -9.67 -9.30 -13.51
CA ILE A 47 -9.60 -9.85 -12.15
C ILE A 47 -11.02 -10.03 -11.57
N ILE A 48 -11.91 -9.04 -11.72
CA ILE A 48 -13.29 -9.12 -11.23
C ILE A 48 -14.01 -10.32 -11.86
N GLN A 49 -13.89 -10.52 -13.17
CA GLN A 49 -14.51 -11.64 -13.89
C GLN A 49 -13.90 -13.00 -13.51
N GLU A 50 -12.57 -13.13 -13.54
CA GLU A 50 -11.87 -14.37 -13.20
C GLU A 50 -12.14 -14.82 -11.76
N THR A 51 -12.33 -13.87 -10.84
CA THR A 51 -12.65 -14.15 -9.43
C THR A 51 -14.14 -14.22 -9.13
N LYS A 52 -15.01 -14.01 -10.13
CA LYS A 52 -16.48 -13.93 -9.99
C LYS A 52 -16.89 -12.95 -8.89
N SER A 53 -16.38 -11.72 -8.97
CA SER A 53 -16.50 -10.69 -7.94
C SER A 53 -17.44 -9.54 -8.33
N GLU A 54 -18.31 -9.73 -9.32
CA GLU A 54 -19.22 -8.70 -9.85
C GLU A 54 -20.19 -8.15 -8.80
N LYS A 55 -20.46 -8.94 -7.75
CA LYS A 55 -21.30 -8.56 -6.60
C LYS A 55 -20.52 -8.42 -5.29
N ALA A 56 -19.20 -8.56 -5.32
CA ALA A 56 -18.38 -8.48 -4.12
C ALA A 56 -18.10 -7.02 -3.74
N ILE A 57 -17.83 -6.77 -2.47
CA ILE A 57 -17.35 -5.46 -2.00
C ILE A 57 -15.92 -5.26 -2.50
N ILE A 58 -15.67 -4.24 -3.32
CA ILE A 58 -14.34 -3.93 -3.83
C ILE A 58 -13.64 -2.93 -2.91
N ASN A 59 -12.47 -3.29 -2.40
CA ASN A 59 -11.61 -2.41 -1.62
C ASN A 59 -10.26 -2.26 -2.32
N THR A 60 -9.67 -1.07 -2.27
CA THR A 60 -8.38 -0.79 -2.91
C THR A 60 -7.47 0.05 -2.02
N ASN A 61 -6.24 0.27 -2.47
CA ASN A 61 -5.24 1.07 -1.77
C ASN A 61 -4.99 2.45 -2.41
N THR A 62 -4.28 3.28 -1.65
CA THR A 62 -3.54 4.44 -2.13
C THR A 62 -2.06 4.23 -1.76
N ILE A 63 -1.16 4.91 -2.47
CA ILE A 63 0.30 4.84 -2.28
C ILE A 63 0.94 6.23 -2.06
N ASN A 64 0.15 7.30 -2.26
CA ASN A 64 0.59 8.69 -2.18
C ASN A 64 -0.02 9.40 -0.97
N GLU A 65 -0.21 8.69 0.13
CA GLU A 65 -0.65 9.27 1.40
C GLU A 65 0.49 9.95 2.13
N GLU A 66 0.24 11.09 2.74
CA GLU A 66 1.18 11.79 3.60
C GLU A 66 0.81 11.61 5.06
N TYR A 67 1.79 11.78 5.93
CA TYR A 67 1.66 11.57 7.38
C TYR A 67 2.02 12.84 8.14
N TYR A 68 1.07 13.37 8.90
CA TYR A 68 1.32 14.40 9.89
C TYR A 68 1.26 13.81 11.30
N TYR A 69 2.32 14.05 12.08
CA TYR A 69 2.45 13.55 13.44
C TYR A 69 2.22 14.67 14.42
N SER A 70 1.18 14.52 15.24
CA SER A 70 0.93 15.39 16.39
C SER A 70 1.18 14.64 17.69
N ARG A 71 1.82 15.35 18.64
CA ARG A 71 1.99 14.91 20.02
C ARG A 71 1.48 16.02 20.93
N ILE A 72 0.31 15.81 21.52
CA ILE A 72 -0.29 16.73 22.47
C ILE A 72 -0.05 16.20 23.89
N TYR A 73 0.60 16.98 24.73
CA TYR A 73 0.68 16.72 26.17
C TYR A 73 -0.46 17.44 26.86
N THR A 74 -1.47 16.70 27.31
CA THR A 74 -2.60 17.31 28.00
C THR A 74 -3.35 16.33 28.89
N ASN A 75 -3.76 16.86 30.04
CA ASN A 75 -4.66 16.17 30.96
C ASN A 75 -6.13 16.29 30.49
N LYS A 76 -6.44 17.20 29.55
CA LYS A 76 -7.80 17.41 29.01
C LYS A 76 -8.18 16.31 28.04
N LYS A 77 -9.45 15.88 28.06
CA LYS A 77 -10.03 15.04 27.01
C LYS A 77 -9.92 15.80 25.67
N ILE A 78 -9.43 15.08 24.66
CA ILE A 78 -9.20 15.51 23.29
C ILE A 78 -10.28 14.78 22.52
N ASN A 79 -11.05 15.52 21.74
CA ASN A 79 -12.05 14.98 20.85
C ASN A 79 -11.56 15.10 19.40
N GLU A 80 -12.34 14.59 18.46
CA GLU A 80 -12.03 14.67 17.03
C GLU A 80 -11.87 16.11 16.51
N GLN A 81 -12.62 17.08 17.06
CA GLN A 81 -12.54 18.48 16.65
C GLN A 81 -11.18 19.09 17.00
N ASP A 82 -10.65 18.78 18.18
CA ASP A 82 -9.35 19.26 18.64
C ASP A 82 -8.22 18.76 17.71
N ILE A 83 -8.29 17.48 17.33
CA ILE A 83 -7.30 16.86 16.44
C ILE A 83 -7.40 17.55 15.06
N ASN A 84 -8.64 17.73 14.54
CA ASN A 84 -8.87 18.30 13.20
C ASN A 84 -8.47 19.78 13.12
N PHE A 85 -8.66 20.52 14.20
CA PHE A 85 -8.21 21.90 14.32
C PHE A 85 -6.69 21.98 14.21
N GLU A 86 -5.95 21.17 14.97
CA GLU A 86 -4.49 21.15 14.91
C GLU A 86 -3.96 20.79 13.50
N PHE A 87 -4.59 19.81 12.84
CA PHE A 87 -4.23 19.47 11.47
C PHE A 87 -4.51 20.61 10.48
N SER A 88 -5.60 21.35 10.68
CA SER A 88 -5.93 22.52 9.86
C SER A 88 -4.88 23.62 10.04
N GLU A 89 -4.40 23.86 11.26
CA GLU A 89 -3.30 24.80 11.52
C GLU A 89 -2.00 24.36 10.85
N TYR A 90 -1.65 23.06 10.90
CA TYR A 90 -0.52 22.51 10.17
C TYR A 90 -0.65 22.77 8.66
N CYS A 91 -1.84 22.58 8.09
CA CYS A 91 -2.08 22.81 6.67
C CYS A 91 -1.85 24.29 6.29
N ILE A 92 -2.37 25.22 7.09
CA ILE A 92 -2.16 26.67 6.89
C ILE A 92 -0.67 27.01 6.92
N GLN A 93 0.06 26.52 7.92
CA GLN A 93 1.49 26.79 8.09
C GLN A 93 2.35 26.26 6.93
N ASN A 94 1.92 25.16 6.30
CA ASN A 94 2.66 24.50 5.22
C ASN A 94 2.10 24.82 3.83
N ASN A 95 1.21 25.82 3.70
CA ASN A 95 0.53 26.19 2.45
C ASN A 95 -0.18 25.00 1.77
N ILE A 96 -0.75 24.09 2.56
CA ILE A 96 -1.55 22.95 2.09
C ILE A 96 -3.01 23.40 2.06
N CYS A 97 -3.66 23.32 0.89
CA CYS A 97 -5.08 23.62 0.77
C CYS A 97 -5.91 22.51 1.44
N ASN A 98 -6.59 22.83 2.55
CA ASN A 98 -7.35 21.85 3.34
C ASN A 98 -8.55 21.27 2.57
N ASP A 99 -9.13 22.03 1.63
CA ASP A 99 -10.23 21.55 0.79
C ASP A 99 -9.77 20.51 -0.25
N GLU A 100 -8.46 20.38 -0.46
CA GLU A 100 -7.87 19.45 -1.41
C GLU A 100 -7.29 18.20 -0.73
N ILE A 101 -7.59 17.95 0.55
CA ILE A 101 -7.06 16.78 1.27
C ILE A 101 -8.17 15.93 1.88
N ILE A 102 -7.97 14.62 1.86
CA ILE A 102 -8.87 13.64 2.49
C ILE A 102 -8.08 12.89 3.53
N GLY A 103 -8.43 13.12 4.81
CA GLY A 103 -7.68 12.65 5.97
C GLY A 103 -8.41 11.60 6.81
N ARG A 104 -7.63 10.79 7.55
CA ARG A 104 -8.06 9.94 8.66
C ARG A 104 -7.02 10.05 9.78
N TYR A 105 -7.40 9.79 11.03
CA TYR A 105 -6.46 9.81 12.14
C TYR A 105 -6.40 8.48 12.89
N ILE A 106 -5.21 8.16 13.42
CA ILE A 106 -5.01 7.13 14.44
C ILE A 106 -4.69 7.87 15.73
N PHE A 107 -5.42 7.54 16.80
CA PHE A 107 -5.25 8.16 18.11
C PHE A 107 -4.88 7.11 19.15
N ASP A 108 -3.73 7.30 19.79
CA ASP A 108 -3.29 6.45 20.90
C ASP A 108 -3.20 7.25 22.20
N LYS A 109 -3.61 6.61 23.29
CA LYS A 109 -3.67 7.17 24.64
C LYS A 109 -2.64 6.46 25.52
N HIS A 110 -1.51 7.13 25.75
CA HIS A 110 -0.48 6.67 26.67
C HIS A 110 -0.12 7.79 27.66
N ASN A 111 -0.46 7.62 28.95
CA ASN A 111 -0.24 8.61 30.02
C ASN A 111 -0.91 9.99 29.73
N ASN A 112 -0.30 11.09 30.17
CA ASN A 112 -0.72 12.47 29.85
C ASN A 112 -0.33 12.89 28.42
N GLN A 113 0.16 11.95 27.61
CA GLN A 113 0.55 12.18 26.22
C GLN A 113 -0.47 11.55 25.28
N ARG A 114 -0.81 12.29 24.23
CA ARG A 114 -1.74 11.88 23.20
C ARG A 114 -1.04 12.01 21.87
N LYS A 115 -1.07 10.93 21.09
CA LYS A 115 -0.43 10.88 19.78
C LYS A 115 -1.51 10.74 18.72
N ALA A 116 -1.50 11.65 17.76
CA ALA A 116 -2.34 11.59 16.59
C ALA A 116 -1.46 11.43 15.35
N ILE A 117 -1.82 10.47 14.51
CA ILE A 117 -1.23 10.29 13.18
C ILE A 117 -2.30 10.63 12.16
N TYR A 118 -2.16 11.79 11.54
CA TYR A 118 -2.98 12.18 10.40
C TYR A 118 -2.44 11.57 9.14
N ILE A 119 -3.28 10.83 8.44
CA ILE A 119 -2.96 10.18 7.18
C ILE A 119 -3.86 10.81 6.14
N TYR A 120 -3.27 11.52 5.18
CA TYR A 120 -4.04 12.30 4.22
C TYR A 120 -3.56 12.08 2.79
N ASN A 121 -4.45 12.27 1.82
CA ASN A 121 -4.11 12.28 0.40
C ASN A 121 -4.55 13.60 -0.21
N TYR A 122 -3.76 14.14 -1.13
CA TYR A 122 -4.24 15.17 -2.03
C TYR A 122 -5.39 14.63 -2.92
N ALA A 123 -6.38 15.46 -3.20
CA ALA A 123 -7.58 15.10 -3.94
C ALA A 123 -7.25 14.55 -5.34
N ASN A 124 -6.26 15.15 -6.01
CA ASN A 124 -5.75 14.69 -7.31
C ASN A 124 -5.19 13.26 -7.24
N SER A 125 -4.46 12.93 -6.15
CA SER A 125 -3.94 11.58 -5.93
C SER A 125 -5.06 10.57 -5.76
N LEU A 126 -6.12 10.92 -5.02
CA LEU A 126 -7.27 10.03 -4.84
C LEU A 126 -8.09 9.89 -6.13
N TYR A 127 -8.25 10.98 -6.88
CA TYR A 127 -8.90 10.97 -8.19
C TYR A 127 -8.18 10.04 -9.17
N ASN A 128 -6.85 10.00 -9.12
CA ASN A 128 -6.06 9.04 -9.91
C ASN A 128 -6.35 7.59 -9.53
N VAL A 129 -6.68 7.27 -8.28
CA VAL A 129 -7.12 5.91 -7.89
C VAL A 129 -8.46 5.59 -8.54
N TYR A 130 -9.45 6.48 -8.45
CA TYR A 130 -10.77 6.28 -9.06
C TYR A 130 -10.68 6.08 -10.58
N LYS A 131 -9.83 6.86 -11.25
CA LYS A 131 -9.57 6.75 -12.69
C LYS A 131 -9.02 5.40 -13.14
N ARG A 132 -8.51 4.56 -12.24
CA ARG A 132 -8.02 3.20 -12.59
C ARG A 132 -9.16 2.22 -12.84
N PHE A 133 -10.38 2.56 -12.45
CA PHE A 133 -11.56 1.70 -12.60
C PHE A 133 -12.41 2.17 -13.78
N GLU A 134 -13.12 1.23 -14.44
CA GLU A 134 -14.12 1.61 -15.44
C GLU A 134 -15.34 2.26 -14.79
N ASP A 135 -15.84 1.65 -13.71
CA ASP A 135 -16.87 2.21 -12.85
C ASP A 135 -16.28 2.49 -11.45
N PRO A 136 -15.98 3.76 -11.13
CA PRO A 136 -15.46 4.13 -9.81
C PRO A 136 -16.44 3.88 -8.65
N SER A 137 -17.75 3.76 -8.92
CA SER A 137 -18.78 3.61 -7.89
C SER A 137 -18.72 2.26 -7.17
N ILE A 138 -18.05 1.26 -7.77
CA ILE A 138 -17.87 -0.07 -7.17
C ILE A 138 -16.88 -0.05 -5.99
N ILE A 139 -16.06 1.00 -5.87
CA ILE A 139 -15.05 1.12 -4.82
C ILE A 139 -15.73 1.45 -3.50
N ASN A 140 -15.71 0.52 -2.56
CA ASN A 140 -16.25 0.70 -1.22
C ASN A 140 -15.27 1.43 -0.29
N LYS A 141 -13.98 1.09 -0.32
CA LYS A 141 -12.99 1.72 0.55
C LYS A 141 -11.63 1.82 -0.12
N ILE A 142 -11.00 2.97 0.06
CA ILE A 142 -9.59 3.21 -0.24
C ILE A 142 -8.82 3.27 1.09
N THR A 143 -7.75 2.50 1.22
CA THR A 143 -6.92 2.44 2.44
C THR A 143 -5.42 2.55 2.15
N PRO A 144 -4.68 3.39 2.90
CA PRO A 144 -3.21 3.39 2.90
C PRO A 144 -2.63 2.00 3.20
N ILE A 145 -1.62 1.58 2.43
CA ILE A 145 -0.99 0.25 2.62
C ILE A 145 -0.38 0.16 4.03
N ALA A 146 0.33 1.21 4.47
CA ALA A 146 1.03 1.22 5.75
C ALA A 146 0.10 1.00 6.94
N THR A 147 -1.19 1.36 6.83
CA THR A 147 -2.21 1.13 7.86
C THR A 147 -2.96 -0.19 7.72
N SER A 148 -2.92 -0.80 6.53
CA SER A 148 -3.62 -2.05 6.26
C SER A 148 -2.74 -3.27 6.57
N LEU A 149 -1.43 -3.19 6.34
CA LEU A 149 -0.48 -4.27 6.61
C LEU A 149 -0.47 -4.77 8.07
N PRO A 150 -0.59 -3.92 9.10
CA PRO A 150 -0.66 -4.38 10.49
C PRO A 150 -1.79 -5.39 10.76
N ASN A 151 -2.87 -5.38 9.97
CA ASN A 151 -3.97 -6.36 10.10
C ASN A 151 -3.57 -7.80 9.68
N LEU A 152 -2.43 -7.97 9.01
CA LEU A 152 -1.91 -9.28 8.59
C LEU A 152 -1.03 -9.94 9.66
N ILE A 153 -0.68 -9.20 10.71
CA ILE A 153 0.22 -9.68 11.77
C ILE A 153 -0.64 -10.03 12.99
N GLU A 154 -0.30 -11.13 13.64
CA GLU A 154 -0.90 -11.46 14.92
C GLU A 154 -0.54 -10.39 15.95
N ASN A 155 -1.55 -9.84 16.63
CA ASN A 155 -1.35 -8.72 17.54
C ASN A 155 -0.60 -9.17 18.80
N GLN A 156 0.73 -8.98 18.79
CA GLN A 156 1.61 -9.28 19.92
C GLN A 156 1.83 -8.03 20.75
N LYS A 157 0.97 -7.81 21.76
CA LYS A 157 1.03 -6.63 22.64
C LYS A 157 2.37 -6.48 23.38
N ASP A 158 3.11 -7.57 23.54
CA ASP A 158 4.36 -7.59 24.30
C ASP A 158 5.61 -7.38 23.44
N LYS A 159 5.44 -7.09 22.14
CA LYS A 159 6.56 -6.88 21.21
C LYS A 159 6.38 -5.61 20.39
N ASN A 160 7.49 -4.91 20.21
CA ASN A 160 7.59 -3.86 19.20
C ASN A 160 7.89 -4.51 17.85
N ILE A 161 7.15 -4.10 16.81
CA ILE A 161 7.25 -4.67 15.47
C ILE A 161 7.55 -3.53 14.50
N VAL A 162 8.46 -3.76 13.55
CA VAL A 162 8.65 -2.87 12.40
C VAL A 162 8.30 -3.66 11.14
N ILE A 163 7.34 -3.15 10.37
CA ILE A 163 7.02 -3.65 9.05
C ILE A 163 7.78 -2.81 8.04
N ILE A 164 8.67 -3.44 7.27
CA ILE A 164 9.38 -2.79 6.17
C ILE A 164 8.68 -3.21 4.87
N ASN A 165 7.92 -2.31 4.29
CA ASN A 165 7.26 -2.52 3.00
C ASN A 165 8.19 -2.02 1.89
N LEU A 166 8.64 -2.94 1.04
CA LEU A 166 9.53 -2.67 -0.10
C LEU A 166 8.75 -2.68 -1.43
N GLU A 167 7.52 -2.15 -1.42
CA GLU A 167 6.78 -1.90 -2.65
C GLU A 167 7.27 -0.59 -3.31
N GLU A 168 6.42 0.13 -4.03
CA GLU A 168 6.84 1.28 -4.84
C GLU A 168 7.48 2.36 -4.02
N VAL A 169 6.82 2.77 -2.94
CA VAL A 169 7.38 3.64 -1.92
C VAL A 169 7.78 2.75 -0.75
N ILE A 170 9.05 2.85 -0.34
CA ILE A 170 9.52 2.11 0.82
C ILE A 170 8.93 2.76 2.08
N THR A 171 8.15 1.99 2.85
CA THR A 171 7.55 2.46 4.10
C THR A 171 7.97 1.59 5.28
N LEU A 172 8.21 2.24 6.42
CA LEU A 172 8.49 1.59 7.70
C LEU A 172 7.33 1.89 8.65
N THR A 173 6.50 0.88 8.93
CA THR A 173 5.43 0.99 9.93
C THR A 173 5.91 0.41 11.25
N THR A 174 6.07 1.26 12.25
CA THR A 174 6.39 0.88 13.63
C THR A 174 5.10 0.62 14.40
N ILE A 175 5.05 -0.52 15.09
CA ILE A 175 3.94 -0.94 15.96
C ILE A 175 4.50 -1.13 17.37
N ILE A 176 3.88 -0.48 18.35
CA ILE A 176 4.20 -0.57 19.77
C ILE A 176 2.90 -0.92 20.51
N ASN A 177 2.96 -1.85 21.47
CA ASN A 177 1.79 -2.30 22.24
C ASN A 177 0.59 -2.74 21.37
N GLY A 178 0.87 -3.28 20.17
CA GLY A 178 -0.16 -3.68 19.23
C GLY A 178 -0.87 -2.55 18.47
N GLN A 179 -0.39 -1.32 18.55
CA GLN A 179 -0.90 -0.16 17.83
C GLN A 179 0.16 0.46 16.92
N ILE A 180 -0.27 1.08 15.82
CA ILE A 180 0.64 1.81 14.93
C ILE A 180 1.19 3.02 15.69
N ASP A 181 2.48 2.99 15.97
CA ASP A 181 3.20 4.13 16.54
C ASP A 181 3.59 5.12 15.43
N GLY A 182 4.04 4.66 14.27
CA GLY A 182 4.43 5.59 13.21
C GLY A 182 4.68 4.93 11.88
N VAL A 183 4.72 5.76 10.84
CA VAL A 183 5.04 5.40 9.46
C VAL A 183 6.09 6.37 8.91
N ALA A 184 7.27 5.86 8.59
CA ALA A 184 8.27 6.62 7.85
C ALA A 184 8.26 6.20 6.38
N LYS A 185 8.42 7.17 5.47
CA LYS A 185 8.71 6.92 4.06
C LYS A 185 10.21 7.11 3.84
N LEU A 186 10.83 6.25 3.04
CA LEU A 186 12.19 6.50 2.55
C LEU A 186 12.14 7.14 1.16
N ASN A 187 13.10 8.02 0.87
CA ASN A 187 13.24 8.72 -0.41
C ASN A 187 13.79 7.83 -1.55
N HIS A 188 13.47 6.55 -1.51
CA HIS A 188 13.85 5.58 -2.53
C HIS A 188 12.63 4.78 -2.94
N GLU A 189 12.38 4.77 -4.24
CA GLU A 189 11.29 4.00 -4.82
C GLU A 189 11.81 2.75 -5.50
N MET A 190 11.25 1.58 -5.17
CA MET A 190 11.61 0.34 -5.88
C MET A 190 11.25 0.41 -7.37
N HIS A 191 10.30 1.29 -7.72
CA HIS A 191 9.93 1.56 -9.09
C HIS A 191 11.09 2.16 -9.91
N GLU A 192 11.98 2.96 -9.30
CA GLU A 192 13.17 3.52 -9.98
C GLU A 192 14.12 2.42 -10.47
N ILE A 193 14.24 1.31 -9.73
CA ILE A 193 15.07 0.18 -10.13
C ILE A 193 14.53 -0.41 -11.44
N PHE A 194 13.21 -0.62 -11.52
CA PHE A 194 12.59 -1.09 -12.76
C PHE A 194 12.78 -0.08 -13.90
N GLN A 195 12.60 1.22 -13.65
CA GLN A 195 12.80 2.25 -14.68
C GLN A 195 14.22 2.21 -15.27
N LYS A 196 15.26 2.03 -14.45
CA LYS A 196 16.65 1.90 -14.92
C LYS A 196 16.84 0.66 -15.80
N LEU A 197 16.15 -0.43 -15.49
CA LEU A 197 16.24 -1.69 -16.24
C LEU A 197 15.43 -1.68 -17.54
N MET A 198 14.39 -0.86 -17.64
CA MET A 198 13.53 -0.75 -18.83
C MET A 198 14.28 -0.24 -20.08
N HIS A 199 15.47 0.35 -19.93
CA HIS A 199 16.35 0.66 -21.07
C HIS A 199 16.86 -0.60 -21.79
N LYS A 200 16.95 -1.74 -21.09
CA LYS A 200 17.41 -3.02 -21.65
C LYS A 200 16.24 -3.88 -22.17
N GLU A 201 15.04 -3.73 -21.62
CA GLU A 201 13.82 -4.41 -22.07
C GLU A 201 12.63 -3.45 -21.98
N SER A 202 12.04 -3.10 -23.13
CA SER A 202 11.07 -2.00 -23.24
C SER A 202 9.65 -2.34 -22.79
N LYS A 203 9.36 -3.62 -22.49
CA LYS A 203 8.08 -4.04 -21.92
C LYS A 203 8.25 -4.49 -20.47
N PHE A 204 7.47 -3.89 -19.57
CA PHE A 204 7.57 -4.18 -18.14
C PHE A 204 7.27 -5.65 -17.85
N VAL A 205 6.25 -6.22 -18.50
CA VAL A 205 5.88 -7.62 -18.30
C VAL A 205 7.03 -8.56 -18.66
N LYS A 206 7.77 -8.27 -19.74
CA LYS A 206 8.93 -9.08 -20.14
C LYS A 206 10.10 -8.89 -19.17
N LEU A 207 10.38 -7.66 -18.76
CA LEU A 207 11.42 -7.37 -17.79
C LEU A 207 11.15 -8.09 -16.47
N TYR A 208 9.90 -8.03 -15.98
CA TYR A 208 9.48 -8.71 -14.77
C TYR A 208 9.65 -10.23 -14.87
N GLU A 209 9.18 -10.86 -15.95
CA GLU A 209 9.35 -12.30 -16.14
C GLU A 209 10.84 -12.68 -16.29
N SER A 210 11.66 -11.81 -16.88
CA SER A 210 13.12 -12.00 -16.93
C SER A 210 13.72 -12.04 -15.51
N ILE A 211 13.43 -11.03 -14.69
CA ILE A 211 13.93 -10.93 -13.31
C ILE A 211 13.44 -12.10 -12.46
N LYS A 212 12.14 -12.41 -12.51
CA LYS A 212 11.52 -13.51 -11.77
C LYS A 212 12.13 -14.88 -12.08
N ASN A 213 12.57 -15.08 -13.32
CA ASN A 213 13.21 -16.31 -13.78
C ASN A 213 14.75 -16.24 -13.71
N THR A 214 15.30 -15.27 -12.97
CA THR A 214 16.74 -15.16 -12.73
C THR A 214 17.09 -15.80 -11.39
N THR A 215 18.12 -16.63 -11.40
CA THR A 215 18.70 -17.25 -10.21
C THR A 215 20.04 -16.59 -9.88
N ILE A 216 20.18 -16.08 -8.67
CA ILE A 216 21.45 -15.54 -8.15
C ILE A 216 22.14 -16.64 -7.36
N ASN A 217 23.25 -17.19 -7.89
CA ASN A 217 24.09 -18.12 -7.16
C ASN A 217 25.08 -17.35 -6.29
N ILE A 218 25.03 -17.58 -4.98
CA ILE A 218 25.92 -16.93 -4.00
C ILE A 218 27.29 -17.62 -3.99
N ASP A 219 27.35 -18.89 -4.39
CA ASP A 219 28.61 -19.59 -4.60
C ASP A 219 29.19 -19.21 -5.98
N ASN A 220 30.47 -18.84 -6.03
CA ASN A 220 31.23 -18.36 -7.21
C ASN A 220 31.25 -19.32 -8.43
N ASN A 221 30.48 -20.39 -8.42
CA ASN A 221 30.28 -21.25 -9.58
C ASN A 221 29.28 -20.59 -10.53
N GLN A 222 29.81 -19.92 -11.56
CA GLN A 222 29.02 -19.48 -12.71
C GLN A 222 28.19 -20.65 -13.21
N SER A 223 26.87 -20.47 -13.27
CA SER A 223 26.01 -21.51 -13.82
C SER A 223 26.33 -21.66 -15.31
N LYS A 224 26.30 -22.89 -15.83
CA LYS A 224 26.38 -23.16 -17.28
C LYS A 224 25.11 -22.71 -18.03
N ASP A 225 24.17 -22.07 -17.34
CA ASP A 225 22.94 -21.57 -17.93
C ASP A 225 23.20 -20.17 -18.51
N GLU A 226 23.56 -20.15 -19.79
CA GLU A 226 23.81 -18.92 -20.55
C GLU A 226 22.62 -17.96 -20.50
N LYS A 227 21.39 -18.47 -20.54
CA LYS A 227 20.19 -17.62 -20.44
C LYS A 227 20.06 -16.98 -19.06
N ASN A 228 20.38 -17.71 -17.99
CA ASN A 228 20.39 -17.12 -16.65
C ASN A 228 21.48 -16.05 -16.51
N ASN A 229 22.65 -16.28 -17.10
CA ASN A 229 23.75 -15.32 -17.09
C ASN A 229 23.42 -14.04 -17.89
N GLU A 230 22.75 -14.16 -19.04
CA GLU A 230 22.21 -13.01 -19.78
C GLU A 230 21.23 -12.19 -18.94
N ARG A 231 20.32 -12.86 -18.20
CA ARG A 231 19.37 -12.18 -17.31
C ARG A 231 20.05 -11.54 -16.10
N LEU A 232 21.05 -12.20 -15.51
CA LEU A 232 21.86 -11.66 -14.42
C LEU A 232 22.55 -10.36 -14.84
N ASN A 233 23.12 -10.31 -16.04
CA ASN A 233 23.73 -9.08 -16.60
C ASN A 233 22.72 -7.95 -16.84
N LEU A 234 21.41 -8.24 -16.85
CA LEU A 234 20.40 -7.18 -16.84
C LEU A 234 20.38 -6.49 -15.47
N ILE A 235 20.47 -7.27 -14.38
CA ILE A 235 20.19 -6.88 -12.99
C ILE A 235 21.44 -6.38 -12.23
N ILE A 236 22.59 -7.02 -12.43
CA ILE A 236 23.89 -6.75 -11.78
C ILE A 236 24.79 -6.01 -12.77
#